data_AF-A0AAW4BG61-F1
#
_entry.id   AF-A0AAW4BG61-F1
#
_cell.length_a   1.000
_cell.length_b   1.000
_cell.length_c   1.000
_cell.angle_alpha   90.00
_cell.angle_beta   90.00
_cell.angle_gamma   90.00
#
_symmetry.space_group_name_H-M   'P 1'
#
loop_
_entity.id
_entity.type
_entity.pdbx_description
1 polymer ?
#
loop_
_entity_poly.entity_id
_entity_poly.type
_entity_poly.pdbx_seq_one_letter_code
_entity_poly.pdbx_strand_id
1 'polypeptide(L)'
;MDFVLSWIDQLSSFNQGLLGSAVFAISSWFVQKVFSKAKSSGSEFLDAYITLDVHKHVLHKHYVRSKNIQMASYGSSIALLLAARWVILAFMSLIFVFGVQSALDGKWLYVVGAWVSFNYMFEARNWVKDSGTDKSVAHIDQEKVQAVTEKLIPELVNNSESKHEIEQSKNG
;
A
#
# COMPACT_ATOMS: atom_id res chain seq x y z
N MET A 1 2.29 -11.94 -37.33
CA MET A 1 2.99 -13.07 -36.69
C MET A 1 3.65 -13.95 -37.73
N ASP A 2 2.93 -14.29 -38.80
CA ASP A 2 3.41 -15.21 -39.85
C ASP A 2 4.68 -14.77 -40.58
N PHE A 3 4.85 -13.47 -40.83
CA PHE A 3 6.07 -12.92 -41.44
C PHE A 3 7.33 -13.12 -40.58
N VAL A 4 7.19 -13.03 -39.25
CA VAL A 4 8.33 -13.20 -38.32
C VAL A 4 8.68 -14.68 -38.20
N LEU A 5 7.68 -15.55 -38.13
CA LEU A 5 7.88 -17.00 -38.09
C LEU A 5 8.50 -17.52 -39.38
N SER A 6 8.02 -17.07 -40.55
CA SER A 6 8.61 -17.47 -41.83
C SER A 6 10.06 -17.00 -42.00
N TRP A 7 10.40 -15.84 -41.42
CA TRP A 7 11.78 -15.34 -41.42
C TRP A 7 12.69 -16.16 -40.49
N ILE A 8 12.18 -16.55 -39.32
CA ILE A 8 12.91 -17.42 -38.39
C ILE A 8 13.14 -18.80 -39.02
N ASP A 9 12.15 -19.36 -39.71
CA ASP A 9 12.25 -20.68 -40.36
C ASP A 9 13.23 -20.69 -41.54
N GLN A 10 13.54 -19.53 -42.12
CA GLN A 10 14.55 -19.38 -43.17
C GLN A 10 15.99 -19.29 -42.62
N LEU A 11 16.18 -19.14 -41.31
CA LEU A 11 17.51 -19.12 -40.69
C LEU A 11 18.08 -20.54 -40.58
N SER A 12 19.41 -20.66 -40.66
CA SER A 12 20.08 -21.93 -40.37
C SER A 12 19.84 -22.37 -38.92
N SER A 13 19.91 -23.68 -38.65
CA SER A 13 19.68 -24.25 -37.32
C SER A 13 20.55 -23.62 -36.24
N PHE A 14 21.79 -23.22 -36.60
CA PHE A 14 22.69 -22.49 -35.71
C PHE A 14 22.17 -21.08 -35.36
N ASN A 15 21.72 -20.32 -36.36
CA ASN A 15 21.19 -18.97 -36.18
C ASN A 15 19.87 -18.96 -35.41
N GLN A 16 19.02 -19.98 -35.60
CA GLN A 16 17.80 -20.18 -34.81
C GLN A 16 18.14 -20.45 -33.34
N GLY A 17 19.14 -21.29 -33.06
CA GLY A 17 19.63 -21.52 -31.69
C GLY A 17 20.25 -20.27 -31.05
N LEU A 18 21.01 -19.49 -31.82
CA LEU A 18 21.57 -18.21 -31.36
C LEU A 18 20.46 -17.20 -31.04
N LEU A 19 19.44 -17.10 -31.89
CA LEU A 19 18.31 -16.19 -31.68
C LEU A 19 17.46 -16.62 -30.47
N GLY A 20 17.19 -17.92 -30.33
CA GLY A 20 16.47 -18.47 -29.19
C GLY A 20 17.19 -18.23 -27.86
N SER A 21 18.50 -18.46 -27.82
CA SER A 21 19.33 -18.18 -26.63
C SER A 21 19.43 -16.69 -26.31
N ALA A 22 19.50 -15.81 -27.32
CA ALA A 22 19.46 -14.35 -27.12
C ALA A 22 18.11 -13.89 -26.56
N VAL A 23 16.99 -14.35 -27.12
CA VAL A 23 15.64 -14.06 -26.61
C VAL A 23 15.48 -14.56 -25.18
N PHE A 24 15.96 -15.77 -24.89
CA PHE A 24 15.91 -16.32 -23.54
C PHE A 24 16.77 -15.51 -22.56
N ALA A 25 17.97 -15.10 -22.95
CA ALA A 25 18.86 -14.28 -22.12
C ALA A 25 18.24 -12.89 -21.84
N ILE A 26 17.69 -12.23 -22.86
CA ILE A 26 17.02 -10.92 -22.70
C ILE A 26 15.78 -11.05 -21.83
N SER A 27 14.96 -12.08 -22.06
CA SER A 27 13.75 -12.32 -21.27
C SER A 27 14.09 -12.63 -19.81
N SER A 28 15.12 -13.45 -19.59
CA SER A 28 15.60 -13.78 -18.24
C SER A 28 16.17 -12.56 -17.53
N TRP A 29 16.95 -11.72 -18.22
CA TRP A 29 17.46 -10.46 -17.69
C TRP A 29 16.33 -9.50 -17.32
N PHE A 30 15.32 -9.38 -18.19
CA PHE A 30 14.16 -8.53 -17.93
C PHE A 30 13.38 -9.01 -16.71
N VAL A 31 13.08 -10.32 -16.63
CA VAL A 31 12.40 -10.93 -15.48
C VAL A 31 13.20 -10.75 -14.21
N GLN A 32 14.51 -11.00 -14.22
CA GLN A 32 15.38 -10.79 -13.06
C GLN A 32 15.38 -9.33 -12.59
N LYS A 33 15.38 -8.37 -13.52
CA LYS A 33 15.35 -6.93 -13.19
C LYS A 33 14.00 -6.49 -12.63
N VAL A 34 12.90 -7.01 -13.17
CA VAL A 34 11.56 -6.76 -12.63
C VAL A 34 11.44 -7.38 -11.24
N PHE A 35 11.92 -8.61 -11.05
CA PHE A 35 11.83 -9.32 -9.78
C PHE A 35 12.71 -8.70 -8.70
N SER A 36 13.94 -8.30 -9.03
CA SER A 36 14.84 -7.64 -8.08
C SER A 36 14.28 -6.29 -7.62
N LYS A 37 13.72 -5.52 -8.55
CA LYS A 37 13.06 -4.23 -8.24
C LYS A 37 11.77 -4.44 -7.45
N ALA A 38 10.96 -5.44 -7.79
CA ALA A 38 9.77 -5.79 -7.02
C ALA A 38 10.12 -6.23 -5.59
N LYS A 39 11.22 -6.98 -5.41
CA LYS A 39 11.69 -7.41 -4.10
C LYS A 39 12.18 -6.24 -3.25
N SER A 40 13.00 -5.34 -3.81
CA SER A 40 13.51 -4.17 -3.08
C SER A 40 12.41 -3.15 -2.78
N SER A 41 11.53 -2.89 -3.75
CA SER A 41 10.40 -1.97 -3.54
C SER A 41 9.32 -2.60 -2.66
N GLY A 42 9.25 -3.92 -2.58
CA GLY A 42 8.30 -4.64 -1.70
C GLY A 42 8.56 -4.37 -0.22
N SER A 43 9.83 -4.33 0.21
CA SER A 43 10.16 -3.99 1.61
C SER A 43 9.85 -2.54 1.95
N GLU A 44 10.12 -1.60 1.03
CA GLU A 44 9.79 -0.18 1.22
C GLU A 44 8.27 0.03 1.23
N PHE A 45 7.55 -0.63 0.33
CA PHE A 45 6.10 -0.61 0.29
C PHE A 45 5.49 -1.17 1.58
N LEU A 46 6.01 -2.29 2.07
CA LEU A 46 5.52 -2.92 3.30
C LEU A 46 5.78 -2.03 4.52
N ASP A 47 6.95 -1.38 4.61
CA ASP A 47 7.25 -0.45 5.69
C ASP A 47 6.36 0.82 5.63
N ALA A 48 6.12 1.36 4.43
CA ALA A 48 5.18 2.46 4.22
C ALA A 48 3.74 2.08 4.57
N TYR A 49 3.32 0.86 4.21
CA TYR A 49 1.99 0.34 4.52
C TYR A 49 1.79 0.14 6.03
N ILE A 50 2.78 -0.45 6.71
CA ILE A 50 2.81 -0.57 8.18
C ILE A 50 2.70 0.81 8.82
N THR A 51 3.49 1.77 8.33
CA THR A 51 3.46 3.15 8.84
C THR A 51 2.08 3.77 8.69
N LEU A 52 1.43 3.57 7.53
CA LEU A 52 0.08 4.06 7.26
C LEU A 52 -0.96 3.43 8.21
N ASP A 53 -0.85 2.13 8.50
CA ASP A 53 -1.72 1.46 9.47
C ASP A 53 -1.54 2.01 10.90
N VAL A 54 -0.31 2.31 11.32
CA VAL A 54 -0.06 2.97 12.60
C VAL A 54 -0.66 4.38 12.62
N HIS A 55 -0.51 5.17 11.55
CA HIS A 55 -1.12 6.51 11.46
C HIS A 55 -2.64 6.44 11.58
N LYS A 56 -3.27 5.50 10.87
CA LYS A 56 -4.72 5.27 10.92
C LYS A 56 -5.17 4.93 12.33
N HIS A 57 -4.44 4.05 13.02
CA HIS A 57 -4.71 3.68 14.40
C HIS A 57 -4.60 4.88 15.36
N VAL A 58 -3.47 5.61 15.31
CA VAL A 58 -3.22 6.78 16.18
C VAL A 58 -4.29 7.85 15.96
N LEU A 59 -4.63 8.13 14.69
CA LEU A 59 -5.69 9.08 14.35
C LEU A 59 -7.04 8.69 14.96
N HIS A 60 -7.44 7.43 14.81
CA HIS A 60 -8.73 6.96 15.30
C HIS A 60 -8.77 6.91 16.83
N LYS A 61 -7.69 6.43 17.46
CA LYS A 61 -7.60 6.29 18.92
C LYS A 61 -7.58 7.63 19.64
N HIS A 62 -6.78 8.59 19.14
CA HIS A 62 -6.52 9.85 19.87
C HIS A 62 -7.36 11.03 19.40
N TYR A 63 -7.76 11.08 18.13
CA TYR A 63 -8.56 12.19 17.60
C TYR A 63 -10.01 11.79 17.41
N VAL A 64 -10.31 10.81 16.53
CA VAL A 64 -11.70 10.46 16.16
C VAL A 64 -12.53 10.05 17.39
N ARG A 65 -11.93 9.27 18.30
CA ARG A 65 -12.59 8.81 19.53
C ARG A 65 -12.35 9.72 20.74
N SER A 66 -11.79 10.91 20.54
CA SER A 66 -11.56 11.89 21.60
C SER A 66 -12.88 12.34 22.23
N LYS A 67 -12.87 12.59 23.54
CA LYS A 67 -14.01 13.23 24.24
C LYS A 67 -14.13 14.72 23.92
N ASN A 68 -13.07 15.33 23.37
CA ASN A 68 -13.09 16.73 22.92
C ASN A 68 -13.67 16.81 21.51
N ILE A 69 -14.79 17.52 21.36
CA ILE A 69 -15.52 17.64 20.09
C ILE A 69 -14.70 18.25 18.97
N GLN A 70 -13.79 19.18 19.28
CA GLN A 70 -12.91 19.80 18.28
C GLN A 70 -11.91 18.79 17.73
N MET A 71 -11.29 18.00 18.62
CA MET A 71 -10.34 16.95 18.24
C MET A 71 -11.02 15.81 17.47
N ALA A 72 -12.23 15.43 17.90
CA ALA A 72 -13.06 14.45 17.19
C ALA A 72 -13.42 14.92 15.78
N SER A 73 -13.93 16.15 15.65
CA SER A 73 -14.28 16.73 14.34
C SER A 73 -13.06 16.85 13.43
N TYR A 74 -11.91 17.27 13.97
CA TYR A 74 -10.66 17.34 13.22
C TYR A 74 -10.19 15.96 12.75
N GLY A 75 -10.14 14.98 13.64
CA GLY A 75 -9.74 13.61 13.31
C GLY A 75 -10.65 12.96 12.27
N SER A 76 -11.97 13.11 12.43
CA SER A 76 -12.95 12.61 11.47
C SER A 76 -12.82 13.28 10.11
N SER A 77 -12.49 14.57 10.06
CA SER A 77 -12.26 15.28 8.79
C SER A 77 -11.03 14.74 8.05
N ILE A 78 -9.94 14.45 8.77
CA ILE A 78 -8.74 13.83 8.19
C ILE A 78 -9.05 12.43 7.67
N ALA A 79 -9.73 11.61 8.47
CA ALA A 79 -10.11 10.25 8.07
C ALA A 79 -10.98 10.27 6.81
N LEU A 80 -11.95 11.19 6.73
CA LEU A 80 -12.80 11.36 5.56
C LEU A 80 -12.00 11.83 4.33
N LEU A 81 -11.05 12.75 4.50
CA LEU A 81 -10.19 13.23 3.41
C LEU A 81 -9.33 12.10 2.84
N LEU A 82 -8.74 11.26 3.70
CA LEU A 82 -7.95 10.10 3.29
C LEU A 82 -8.82 9.04 2.62
N ALA A 83 -10.01 8.77 3.14
CA ALA A 83 -10.98 7.89 2.49
C ALA A 83 -11.38 8.41 1.11
N ALA A 84 -11.65 9.72 0.98
CA ALA A 84 -11.98 10.35 -0.29
C ALA A 84 -10.84 10.25 -1.30
N ARG A 85 -9.58 10.41 -0.86
CA ARG A 85 -8.40 10.19 -1.71
C ARG A 85 -8.39 8.78 -2.31
N TRP A 86 -8.64 7.75 -1.50
CA TRP A 86 -8.69 6.37 -1.99
C TRP A 86 -9.85 6.14 -2.97
N VAL A 87 -11.02 6.74 -2.74
CA VAL A 87 -12.15 6.71 -3.68
C VAL A 87 -11.78 7.36 -5.02
N ILE A 88 -11.12 8.52 -4.99
CA ILE A 88 -10.65 9.19 -6.22
C ILE A 88 -9.66 8.30 -6.97
N LEU A 89 -8.71 7.68 -6.28
CA LEU A 89 -7.77 6.72 -6.88
C LEU A 89 -8.49 5.52 -7.52
N ALA A 90 -9.53 5.00 -6.86
CA ALA A 90 -10.37 3.92 -7.38
C ALA A 90 -11.04 4.32 -8.70
N PHE A 91 -11.57 5.53 -8.79
CA PHE A 91 -12.18 6.05 -10.03
C PHE A 91 -11.14 6.32 -11.11
N MET A 92 -10.00 6.95 -10.78
CA MET A 92 -8.93 7.20 -11.74
C MET A 92 -8.40 5.90 -12.34
N SER A 93 -8.25 4.85 -11.52
CA SER A 93 -7.83 3.52 -11.98
C SER A 93 -8.84 2.92 -12.96
N LEU A 94 -10.14 3.01 -12.67
CA LEU A 94 -11.18 2.53 -13.59
C LEU A 94 -11.18 3.31 -14.91
N ILE A 95 -11.14 4.65 -14.84
CA ILE A 95 -11.11 5.51 -16.05
C ILE A 95 -9.91 5.15 -16.92
N PHE A 96 -8.73 5.01 -16.32
CA PHE A 96 -7.52 4.63 -17.03
C PHE A 96 -7.67 3.26 -17.70
N VAL A 97 -8.13 2.25 -16.95
CA VAL A 97 -8.25 0.88 -17.46
C VAL A 97 -9.31 0.77 -18.56
N PHE A 98 -10.47 1.44 -18.41
CA PHE A 98 -11.49 1.47 -19.47
C PHE A 98 -10.98 2.19 -20.72
N GLY A 99 -10.22 3.28 -20.55
CA GLY A 99 -9.57 3.97 -21.66
C GLY A 99 -8.61 3.05 -22.42
N VAL A 100 -7.72 2.35 -21.71
CA VAL A 100 -6.76 1.41 -22.32
C VAL A 100 -7.47 0.19 -22.93
N GLN A 101 -8.47 -0.36 -22.26
CA GLN A 101 -9.24 -1.50 -22.76
C GLN A 101 -9.97 -1.17 -24.06
N SER A 102 -10.55 0.03 -24.17
CA SER A 102 -11.21 0.48 -25.41
C SER A 102 -10.26 0.57 -26.60
N ALA A 103 -8.95 0.76 -26.36
CA ALA A 103 -7.92 0.81 -27.39
C ALA A 103 -7.32 -0.56 -27.76
N LEU A 104 -7.36 -1.55 -26.85
CA LEU A 104 -6.62 -2.82 -26.99
C LEU A 104 -7.51 -4.07 -27.03
N ASP A 105 -8.84 -3.93 -26.94
CA ASP A 105 -9.84 -5.02 -26.89
C ASP A 105 -9.50 -6.15 -25.88
N GLY A 106 -8.79 -5.77 -24.82
CA GLY A 106 -8.20 -6.69 -23.84
C GLY A 106 -9.09 -6.90 -22.61
N LYS A 107 -9.89 -7.98 -22.59
CA LYS A 107 -10.79 -8.33 -21.46
C LYS A 107 -10.07 -8.52 -20.12
N TRP A 108 -8.79 -8.87 -20.12
CA TRP A 108 -7.99 -9.05 -18.90
C TRP A 108 -7.68 -7.73 -18.19
N LEU A 109 -7.60 -6.62 -18.93
CA LEU A 109 -7.35 -5.30 -18.34
C LEU A 109 -8.50 -4.90 -17.41
N TYR A 110 -9.75 -5.21 -17.79
CA TYR A 110 -10.93 -5.02 -16.95
C TYR A 110 -10.76 -5.68 -15.59
N VAL A 111 -10.33 -6.94 -15.57
CA VAL A 111 -10.18 -7.73 -14.33
C VAL A 111 -9.15 -7.06 -13.41
N VAL A 112 -8.02 -6.61 -13.97
CA VAL A 112 -6.99 -5.90 -13.21
C VAL A 112 -7.52 -4.58 -12.66
N GLY A 113 -8.21 -3.78 -13.47
CA GLY A 113 -8.77 -2.50 -13.03
C GLY A 113 -9.85 -2.65 -11.96
N ALA A 114 -10.76 -3.61 -12.15
CA ALA A 114 -11.79 -3.92 -11.16
C ALA A 114 -11.17 -4.38 -9.83
N TRP A 115 -10.15 -5.24 -9.88
CA TRP A 115 -9.42 -5.68 -8.69
C TRP A 115 -8.72 -4.53 -7.97
N VAL A 116 -7.99 -3.68 -8.69
CA VAL A 116 -7.28 -2.52 -8.09
C VAL A 116 -8.28 -1.53 -7.49
N SER A 117 -9.35 -1.21 -8.22
CA SER A 117 -10.39 -0.30 -7.75
C SER A 117 -11.10 -0.84 -6.51
N PHE A 118 -11.37 -2.15 -6.46
CA PHE A 118 -11.94 -2.80 -5.28
C PHE A 118 -11.03 -2.65 -4.06
N ASN A 119 -9.72 -2.87 -4.20
CA ASN A 119 -8.78 -2.71 -3.09
C ASN A 119 -8.71 -1.26 -2.58
N TYR A 120 -8.73 -0.27 -3.48
CA TYR A 120 -8.78 1.14 -3.08
C TYR A 120 -10.10 1.49 -2.38
N MET A 121 -11.23 0.97 -2.85
CA MET A 121 -12.53 1.18 -2.20
C MET A 121 -12.59 0.49 -0.83
N PHE A 122 -11.98 -0.68 -0.70
CA PHE A 122 -11.86 -1.39 0.58
C PHE A 122 -11.03 -0.58 1.57
N GLU A 123 -9.91 0.00 1.13
CA GLU A 123 -9.09 0.85 2.00
C GLU A 123 -9.82 2.14 2.39
N ALA A 124 -10.55 2.77 1.47
CA ALA A 124 -11.42 3.90 1.81
C ALA A 124 -12.42 3.56 2.92
N ARG A 125 -13.04 2.38 2.84
CA ARG A 125 -13.95 1.90 3.88
C ARG A 125 -13.24 1.64 5.20
N ASN A 126 -12.04 1.09 5.18
CA ASN A 126 -11.24 0.87 6.40
C ASN A 126 -10.93 2.19 7.10
N TRP A 127 -10.57 3.24 6.35
CA TRP A 127 -10.34 4.58 6.91
C TRP A 127 -11.56 5.19 7.58
N VAL A 128 -12.79 4.85 7.15
CA VAL A 128 -14.03 5.37 7.76
C VAL A 128 -14.49 4.52 8.95
N LYS A 129 -14.24 3.22 8.91
CA LYS A 129 -14.78 2.25 9.87
C LYS A 129 -13.77 1.73 10.88
N ASP A 130 -12.54 2.24 10.89
CA ASP A 130 -11.53 1.75 11.82
C ASP A 130 -11.98 1.99 13.28
N SER A 131 -11.94 0.92 14.07
CA SER A 131 -12.28 0.95 15.48
C SER A 131 -11.16 1.55 16.34
N GLY A 132 -9.95 1.73 15.80
CA GLY A 132 -8.79 2.24 16.56
C GLY A 132 -8.40 1.33 17.73
N THR A 133 -8.76 0.04 17.65
CA THR A 133 -8.51 -0.96 18.68
C THR A 133 -7.09 -1.47 18.60
N ASP A 134 -6.42 -1.77 19.72
CA ASP A 134 -5.03 -2.25 19.73
C ASP A 134 -4.80 -3.54 18.91
N LYS A 135 -5.87 -4.33 18.70
CA LYS A 135 -5.88 -5.47 17.77
C LYS A 135 -5.53 -5.10 16.32
N SER A 136 -5.77 -3.86 15.90
CA SER A 136 -5.49 -3.40 14.53
C SER A 136 -3.99 -3.28 14.26
N VAL A 137 -3.16 -3.15 15.31
CA VAL A 137 -1.70 -2.95 15.21
C VAL A 137 -0.93 -4.10 15.87
N ALA A 138 -1.60 -5.09 16.43
CA ALA A 138 -0.99 -6.21 17.17
C ALA A 138 -0.05 -7.09 16.34
N HIS A 139 -0.12 -6.99 15.01
CA HIS A 139 0.75 -7.71 14.08
C HIS A 139 2.06 -6.95 13.75
N ILE A 140 2.23 -5.73 14.28
CA ILE A 140 3.38 -4.85 14.07
C ILE A 140 4.18 -4.80 15.37
N ASP A 141 5.52 -4.80 15.26
CA ASP A 141 6.42 -4.68 16.41
C ASP A 141 6.12 -3.42 17.23
N GLN A 142 5.94 -3.57 18.53
CA GLN A 142 5.55 -2.47 19.43
C GLN A 142 6.56 -1.31 19.41
N GLU A 143 7.84 -1.59 19.23
CA GLU A 143 8.89 -0.56 19.09
C GLU A 143 8.63 0.36 17.88
N LYS A 144 8.19 -0.20 16.74
CA LYS A 144 7.84 0.59 15.55
C LYS A 144 6.57 1.42 15.79
N VAL A 145 5.59 0.84 16.47
CA VAL A 145 4.35 1.56 16.82
C VAL A 145 4.65 2.76 17.72
N GLN A 146 5.50 2.57 18.74
CA GLN A 146 5.94 3.63 19.65
C GLN A 146 6.72 4.72 18.90
N ALA A 147 7.72 4.36 18.11
CA ALA A 147 8.52 5.32 17.36
C ALA A 147 7.70 6.19 16.39
N VAL A 148 6.69 5.62 15.74
CA VAL A 148 5.78 6.37 14.86
C VAL A 148 4.79 7.23 15.68
N THR A 149 4.31 6.72 16.81
CA THR A 149 3.40 7.46 17.70
C THR A 149 4.09 8.68 18.33
N GLU A 150 5.33 8.52 18.80
CA GLU A 150 6.18 9.59 19.35
C GLU A 150 6.39 10.74 18.36
N LYS A 151 6.64 10.39 17.09
CA LYS A 151 6.79 11.39 16.02
C LYS A 151 5.51 12.15 15.73
N LEU A 152 4.34 11.51 15.86
CA LEU A 152 3.06 12.13 15.54
C LEU A 152 2.51 12.98 16.68
N ILE A 153 2.66 12.52 17.92
CA ILE A 153 2.11 13.20 19.09
C ILE A 153 3.15 13.09 20.23
N PRO A 154 4.17 13.96 20.26
CA PRO A 154 5.21 13.91 21.29
C PRO A 154 4.66 14.11 22.71
N GLU A 155 3.51 14.79 22.85
CA GLU A 155 2.84 15.04 24.14
C GLU A 155 2.19 13.80 24.78
N LEU A 156 1.97 12.71 24.04
CA LEU A 156 1.40 11.48 24.59
C LEU A 156 2.42 10.67 25.40
N VAL A 157 3.71 10.75 25.06
CA VAL A 157 4.78 9.99 25.72
C VAL A 157 5.20 10.63 27.04
N ASN A 158 5.28 11.97 27.08
CA ASN A 158 5.54 12.69 28.33
C ASN A 158 4.44 12.45 29.39
N ASN A 159 3.19 12.20 28.97
CA ASN A 159 2.10 11.88 29.90
C ASN A 159 2.06 10.40 30.32
N SER A 160 2.63 9.46 29.54
CA SER A 160 2.78 8.07 29.97
C SER A 160 3.92 7.89 30.96
N GLU A 161 5.03 8.61 30.77
CA GLU A 161 6.14 8.63 31.72
C GLU A 161 5.71 9.32 33.03
N SER A 162 4.99 10.46 32.95
CA SER A 162 4.48 11.12 34.16
C SER A 162 3.47 10.26 34.92
N LYS A 163 2.67 9.43 34.24
CA LYS A 163 1.74 8.50 34.91
C LYS A 163 2.46 7.32 35.56
N HIS A 164 3.51 6.80 34.95
CA HIS A 164 4.35 5.75 35.56
C HIS A 164 5.11 6.26 36.78
N GLU A 165 5.61 7.50 36.77
CA GLU A 165 6.23 8.12 37.96
C GLU A 165 5.23 8.36 39.10
N ILE A 166 3.99 8.78 38.78
CA ILE A 166 2.94 9.00 39.79
C ILE A 166 2.45 7.67 40.42
N GLU A 167 2.42 6.57 39.66
CA GLU A 167 2.08 5.24 40.20
C GLU A 167 3.20 4.62 41.02
N GLN A 168 4.47 4.80 40.64
CA GLN A 168 5.61 4.35 41.45
C GLN A 168 5.75 5.14 42.76
N SER A 169 5.47 6.46 42.75
CA SER A 169 5.49 7.29 43.95
C SER A 169 4.37 6.96 44.97
N LYS A 170 3.30 6.27 44.56
CA LYS A 170 2.20 5.87 45.47
C LYS A 170 2.41 4.50 46.11
N ASN A 171 3.33 3.70 45.57
CA ASN A 171 3.66 2.36 46.05
C ASN A 171 5.05 2.29 46.72
N GLY A 172 5.69 3.44 46.98
CA GLY A 172 6.98 3.55 47.68
C GLY A 172 6.84 4.16 49.07
#